data_AF-A0A7Y4TK43-F1
#
_entry.id   AF-A0A7Y4TK43-F1
#
_cell.length_a   1.000
_cell.length_b   1.000
_cell.length_c   1.000
_cell.angle_alpha   90.00
_cell.angle_beta   90.00
_cell.angle_gamma   90.00
#
_symmetry.space_group_name_H-M   'P 1'
#
loop_
_entity.id
_entity.type
_entity.pdbx_description
1 polymer ?
#
loop_
_entity_poly.entity_id
_entity_poly.type
_entity_poly.pdbx_seq_one_letter_code
_entity_poly.pdbx_strand_id
1 'polypeptide(L)'
;VYQAAKENIRAAITAAAVELGFRFFTSGISGSLVQSFRRATPAWLATLIVTISLPIFSHSIEYVTHYVQETYFAGVLPASANNGRQWAFAFSVLFSALSAMFNLFAMRHGVLLVGAGKETKSLWSDFKKIPALILEFVTYLPLLIIRFVGEAKFAHAAGLIVAFALVIGSLLGIFRGKWSWAWTTSIGAFVTLLVWTVIVAIGMRVLKISTKQNVADTAEPSNAGE
;
A
#
# COMPACT_ATOMS: atom_id res chain seq x y z
N VAL A 1 -8.92 -5.02 -28.49
CA VAL A 1 -8.06 -3.84 -28.24
C VAL A 1 -6.61 -4.03 -28.72
N TYR A 2 -5.91 -5.11 -28.33
CA TYR A 2 -4.49 -5.31 -28.72
C TYR A 2 -4.26 -5.50 -30.23
N GLN A 3 -5.21 -6.09 -30.97
CA GLN A 3 -5.12 -6.18 -32.44
C GLN A 3 -5.51 -4.86 -33.14
N ALA A 4 -6.54 -4.15 -32.65
CA ALA A 4 -6.97 -2.86 -33.20
C ALA A 4 -5.93 -1.72 -33.00
N ALA A 5 -5.18 -1.73 -31.90
CA ALA A 5 -4.09 -0.78 -31.65
C ALA A 5 -2.86 -1.03 -32.54
N LYS A 6 -2.70 -2.25 -33.07
CA LYS A 6 -1.57 -2.62 -33.94
C LYS A 6 -1.73 -2.08 -35.36
N GLU A 7 -2.96 -1.77 -35.78
CA GLU A 7 -3.28 -1.37 -37.15
C GLU A 7 -3.61 0.13 -37.30
N ASN A 8 -3.85 0.88 -36.21
CA ASN A 8 -4.21 2.30 -36.29
C ASN A 8 -3.63 3.14 -35.15
N ILE A 9 -2.54 3.87 -35.43
CA ILE A 9 -1.84 4.73 -34.47
C ILE A 9 -2.75 5.82 -33.87
N ARG A 10 -3.77 6.27 -34.60
CA ARG A 10 -4.74 7.26 -34.10
C ARG A 10 -5.58 6.67 -32.97
N ALA A 11 -6.04 5.43 -33.12
CA ALA A 11 -6.78 4.72 -32.07
C ALA A 11 -5.90 4.48 -30.82
N ALA A 12 -4.62 4.16 -31.01
CA ALA A 12 -3.67 3.99 -29.91
C ALA A 12 -3.42 5.31 -29.15
N ILE A 13 -3.23 6.42 -29.86
CA ILE A 13 -3.03 7.76 -29.26
C ILE A 13 -4.29 8.20 -28.51
N THR A 14 -5.48 8.02 -29.09
CA THR A 14 -6.75 8.36 -28.42
C THR A 14 -6.96 7.52 -27.16
N ALA A 15 -6.69 6.21 -27.22
CA ALA A 15 -6.77 5.35 -26.04
C ALA A 15 -5.78 5.76 -24.94
N ALA A 16 -4.53 6.08 -25.32
CA ALA A 16 -3.52 6.57 -24.39
C ALA A 16 -3.90 7.91 -23.75
N ALA A 17 -4.48 8.84 -24.52
CA ALA A 17 -4.93 10.14 -24.02
C ALA A 17 -6.09 10.01 -23.02
N VAL A 18 -7.07 9.13 -23.32
CA VAL A 18 -8.17 8.83 -22.39
C VAL A 18 -7.63 8.22 -21.10
N GLU A 19 -6.74 7.23 -21.20
CA GLU A 19 -6.12 6.58 -20.04
C GLU A 19 -5.30 7.59 -19.21
N LEU A 20 -4.54 8.47 -19.85
CA LEU A 20 -3.77 9.52 -19.18
C LEU A 20 -4.65 10.52 -18.46
N GLY A 21 -5.70 11.02 -19.11
CA GLY A 21 -6.65 11.95 -18.50
C GLY A 21 -7.32 11.31 -17.28
N PHE A 22 -7.80 10.07 -17.44
CA PHE A 22 -8.39 9.30 -16.36
C PHE A 22 -7.44 9.13 -15.17
N ARG A 23 -6.20 8.68 -15.42
CA ARG A 23 -5.17 8.50 -14.38
C ARG A 23 -4.78 9.81 -13.72
N PHE A 24 -4.71 10.90 -14.47
CA PHE A 24 -4.36 12.21 -13.95
C PHE A 24 -5.39 12.69 -12.91
N PHE A 25 -6.68 12.64 -13.25
CA PHE A 25 -7.73 13.07 -12.32
C PHE A 25 -7.86 12.14 -11.11
N THR A 26 -7.86 10.83 -11.33
CA THR A 26 -8.02 9.85 -10.24
C THR A 26 -6.84 9.87 -9.28
N SER A 27 -5.60 10.02 -9.78
CA SER A 27 -4.41 10.13 -8.93
C SER A 27 -4.36 11.44 -8.15
N GLY A 28 -4.76 12.58 -8.75
CA GLY A 28 -4.82 13.87 -8.05
C GLY A 28 -5.83 13.88 -6.90
N ILE A 29 -7.05 13.37 -7.15
CA ILE A 29 -8.09 13.25 -6.12
C ILE A 29 -7.62 12.31 -5.00
N SER A 30 -7.13 11.12 -5.36
CA SER A 30 -6.67 10.12 -4.40
C SER A 30 -5.50 10.65 -3.56
N GLY A 31 -4.52 11.33 -4.18
CA GLY A 31 -3.38 11.91 -3.48
C GLY A 31 -3.78 13.01 -2.50
N SER A 32 -4.68 13.92 -2.90
CA SER A 32 -5.18 14.98 -2.02
C SER A 32 -6.00 14.41 -0.83
N LEU A 33 -6.79 13.37 -1.07
CA LEU A 33 -7.52 12.65 -0.03
C LEU A 33 -6.54 12.03 0.97
N VAL A 34 -5.56 11.25 0.54
CA VAL A 34 -4.54 10.68 1.44
C VAL A 34 -3.83 11.78 2.23
N GLN A 35 -3.43 12.86 1.55
CA GLN A 35 -2.72 13.97 2.18
C GLN A 35 -3.56 14.66 3.27
N SER A 36 -4.88 14.73 3.13
CA SER A 36 -5.77 15.28 4.16
C SER A 36 -5.75 14.47 5.48
N PHE A 37 -5.50 13.16 5.40
CA PHE A 37 -5.40 12.27 6.55
C PHE A 37 -4.00 12.24 7.18
N ARG A 38 -3.02 12.98 6.63
CA ARG A 38 -1.62 12.92 7.11
C ARG A 38 -1.47 13.32 8.58
N ARG A 39 -2.31 14.23 9.08
CA ARG A 39 -2.30 14.70 10.47
C ARG A 39 -3.41 14.07 11.34
N ALA A 40 -4.21 13.16 10.79
CA ALA A 40 -5.32 12.57 11.52
C ALA A 40 -4.83 11.67 12.67
N THR A 41 -5.45 11.81 13.84
CA THR A 41 -5.19 11.00 15.04
C THR A 41 -6.46 10.23 15.41
N PRO A 42 -6.36 8.96 15.84
CA PRO A 42 -5.15 8.14 15.98
C PRO A 42 -4.62 7.59 14.63
N ALA A 43 -3.30 7.37 14.55
CA ALA A 43 -2.60 7.03 13.30
C ALA A 43 -3.08 5.73 12.63
N TRP A 44 -3.34 4.70 13.45
CA TRP A 44 -3.78 3.39 12.97
C TRP A 44 -5.16 3.48 12.31
N LEU A 45 -6.07 4.29 12.86
CA LEU A 45 -7.42 4.46 12.35
C LEU A 45 -7.41 5.25 11.04
N ALA A 46 -6.62 6.33 10.97
CA ALA A 46 -6.43 7.07 9.72
C ALA A 46 -5.88 6.17 8.61
N THR A 47 -4.90 5.32 8.93
CA THR A 47 -4.34 4.36 7.98
C THR A 47 -5.41 3.37 7.52
N LEU A 48 -6.21 2.83 8.43
CA LEU A 48 -7.29 1.90 8.11
C LEU A 48 -8.34 2.55 7.19
N ILE A 49 -8.80 3.76 7.51
CA ILE A 49 -9.78 4.51 6.72
C ILE A 49 -9.24 4.74 5.31
N VAL A 50 -8.01 5.23 5.16
CA VAL A 50 -7.41 5.51 3.85
C VAL A 50 -7.22 4.23 3.04
N THR A 51 -6.78 3.14 3.68
CA THR A 51 -6.52 1.84 3.04
C THR A 51 -7.80 1.20 2.53
N ILE A 52 -8.94 1.43 3.18
CA ILE A 52 -10.25 0.91 2.75
C ILE A 52 -10.94 1.85 1.75
N SER A 53 -10.97 3.15 2.04
CA SER A 53 -11.68 4.14 1.23
C SER A 53 -11.09 4.28 -0.17
N LEU A 54 -9.76 4.21 -0.33
CA LEU A 54 -9.13 4.36 -1.65
C LEU A 54 -9.48 3.24 -2.62
N PRO A 55 -9.34 1.94 -2.28
CA PRO A 55 -9.79 0.87 -3.15
C PRO A 55 -11.28 0.95 -3.45
N ILE A 56 -12.13 1.26 -2.46
CA ILE A 56 -13.58 1.42 -2.69
C ILE A 56 -13.83 2.51 -3.72
N PHE A 57 -13.21 3.67 -3.56
CA PHE A 57 -13.35 4.80 -4.48
C PHE A 57 -12.83 4.45 -5.88
N SER A 58 -11.61 3.92 -5.97
CA SER A 58 -10.97 3.54 -7.23
C SER A 58 -11.80 2.52 -8.01
N HIS A 59 -12.29 1.48 -7.33
CA HIS A 59 -13.10 0.45 -7.97
C HIS A 59 -14.53 0.89 -8.27
N SER A 60 -15.08 1.84 -7.52
CA SER A 60 -16.36 2.48 -7.88
C SER A 60 -16.22 3.24 -9.19
N ILE A 61 -15.13 3.98 -9.36
CA ILE A 61 -14.83 4.67 -10.62
C ILE A 61 -14.61 3.67 -11.74
N GLU A 62 -13.76 2.66 -11.54
CA GLU A 62 -13.49 1.60 -12.53
C GLU A 62 -14.79 0.92 -12.98
N TYR A 63 -15.67 0.59 -12.03
CA TYR A 63 -16.99 0.02 -12.31
C TYR A 63 -17.86 0.95 -13.16
N VAL A 64 -17.97 2.23 -12.79
CA VAL A 64 -18.74 3.22 -13.55
C VAL A 64 -18.15 3.41 -14.95
N THR A 65 -16.82 3.48 -15.08
CA THR A 65 -16.15 3.61 -16.38
C THR A 65 -16.44 2.41 -17.28
N HIS A 66 -16.37 1.18 -16.74
CA HIS A 66 -16.75 -0.02 -17.49
C HIS A 66 -18.22 -0.03 -17.87
N TYR A 67 -19.11 0.33 -16.94
CA TYR A 67 -20.55 0.41 -17.21
C TYR A 67 -20.87 1.41 -18.33
N VAL A 68 -20.25 2.59 -18.30
CA VAL A 68 -20.41 3.62 -19.34
C VAL A 68 -19.82 3.16 -20.68
N GLN A 69 -18.65 2.51 -20.65
CA GLN A 69 -18.03 1.96 -21.86
C GLN A 69 -18.92 0.90 -22.52
N GLU A 70 -19.46 -0.04 -21.74
CA GLU A 70 -20.34 -1.11 -22.22
C GLU A 70 -21.70 -0.57 -22.69
N THR A 71 -22.25 0.44 -22.01
CA THR A 71 -23.58 0.99 -22.34
C THR A 71 -23.55 1.93 -23.55
N TYR A 72 -22.55 2.81 -23.63
CA TYR A 72 -22.55 3.93 -24.60
C TYR A 72 -21.47 3.81 -25.68
N PHE A 73 -20.39 3.06 -25.43
CA PHE A 73 -19.23 3.00 -26.33
C PHE A 73 -18.90 1.59 -26.82
N ALA A 74 -19.79 0.61 -26.63
CA ALA A 74 -19.56 -0.78 -27.04
C ALA A 74 -19.22 -0.95 -28.54
N GLY A 75 -19.74 -0.07 -29.40
CA GLY A 75 -19.45 -0.07 -30.84
C GLY A 75 -18.06 0.46 -31.22
N VAL A 76 -17.37 1.18 -30.33
CA VAL A 76 -16.07 1.83 -30.58
C VAL A 76 -14.95 1.20 -29.74
N LEU A 77 -15.27 0.74 -28.52
CA LEU A 77 -14.31 0.18 -27.56
C LEU A 77 -14.77 -1.22 -27.13
N PRO A 78 -14.38 -2.29 -27.86
CA PRO A 78 -14.79 -3.65 -27.50
C PRO A 78 -14.29 -4.00 -26.10
N ALA A 79 -15.22 -4.45 -25.25
CA ALA A 79 -14.93 -4.87 -23.89
C ALA A 79 -13.95 -6.05 -23.89
N SER A 80 -12.95 -5.98 -23.02
CA SER A 80 -11.94 -7.03 -22.87
C SER A 80 -12.55 -8.25 -22.17
N ALA A 81 -12.97 -9.25 -22.94
CA ALA A 81 -13.43 -10.54 -22.43
C ALA A 81 -12.22 -11.37 -21.96
N ASN A 82 -11.77 -11.14 -20.74
CA ASN A 82 -10.63 -11.86 -20.17
C ASN A 82 -11.02 -12.60 -18.89
N ASN A 83 -10.89 -13.93 -18.91
CA ASN A 83 -11.24 -14.81 -17.79
C ASN A 83 -10.31 -14.64 -16.57
N GLY A 84 -9.21 -13.89 -16.70
CA GLY A 84 -8.30 -13.54 -15.60
C GLY A 84 -8.72 -12.32 -14.75
N ARG A 85 -9.88 -11.72 -15.01
CA ARG A 85 -10.29 -10.42 -14.44
C ARG A 85 -10.32 -10.41 -12.91
N GLN A 86 -10.76 -11.51 -12.29
CA GLN A 86 -10.83 -11.62 -10.82
C GLN A 86 -9.45 -11.57 -10.15
N TRP A 87 -8.44 -12.21 -10.77
CA TRP A 87 -7.07 -12.21 -10.25
C TRP A 87 -6.41 -10.84 -10.40
N ALA A 88 -6.53 -10.24 -11.59
CA ALA A 88 -6.01 -8.89 -11.83
C ALA A 88 -6.65 -7.88 -10.87
N PHE A 89 -7.95 -8.02 -10.61
CA PHE A 89 -8.69 -7.21 -9.65
C PHE A 89 -8.16 -7.38 -8.22
N ALA A 90 -8.00 -8.61 -7.73
CA ALA A 90 -7.50 -8.86 -6.37
C ALA A 90 -6.08 -8.31 -6.15
N PHE A 91 -5.18 -8.51 -7.11
CA PHE A 91 -3.84 -7.92 -7.06
C PHE A 91 -3.88 -6.39 -7.10
N SER A 92 -4.78 -5.80 -7.89
CA SER A 92 -4.98 -4.35 -7.95
C SER A 92 -5.46 -3.79 -6.61
N VAL A 93 -6.44 -4.44 -5.96
CA VAL A 93 -6.92 -4.05 -4.62
C VAL A 93 -5.78 -4.08 -3.60
N LEU A 94 -5.05 -5.19 -3.54
CA LEU A 94 -3.96 -5.37 -2.56
C LEU A 94 -2.82 -4.38 -2.80
N PHE A 95 -2.45 -4.17 -4.06
CA PHE A 95 -1.44 -3.19 -4.44
C PHE A 95 -1.89 -1.76 -4.11
N SER A 96 -3.16 -1.44 -4.35
CA SER A 96 -3.75 -0.13 -4.03
C SER A 96 -3.78 0.12 -2.53
N ALA A 97 -4.17 -0.89 -1.74
CA ALA A 97 -4.15 -0.83 -0.28
C ALA A 97 -2.71 -0.60 0.25
N LEU A 98 -1.74 -1.37 -0.23
CA LEU A 98 -0.34 -1.23 0.16
C LEU A 98 0.23 0.14 -0.25
N SER A 99 -0.08 0.60 -1.47
CA SER A 99 0.32 1.91 -1.98
C SER A 99 -0.28 3.04 -1.15
N ALA A 100 -1.56 2.93 -0.78
CA ALA A 100 -2.25 3.89 0.08
C ALA A 100 -1.61 3.98 1.48
N MET A 101 -1.32 2.83 2.10
CA MET A 101 -0.61 2.77 3.39
C MET A 101 0.75 3.43 3.31
N PHE A 102 1.55 3.09 2.29
CA PHE A 102 2.89 3.65 2.12
C PHE A 102 2.84 5.15 1.80
N ASN A 103 1.90 5.61 0.97
CA ASN A 103 1.73 7.03 0.68
C ASN A 103 1.40 7.83 1.95
N LEU A 104 0.45 7.35 2.76
CA LEU A 104 0.12 8.01 4.02
C LEU A 104 1.31 7.99 4.98
N PHE A 105 2.05 6.88 5.05
CA PHE A 105 3.27 6.75 5.84
C PHE A 105 4.32 7.78 5.40
N ALA A 106 4.62 7.88 4.10
CA ALA A 106 5.58 8.84 3.57
C ALA A 106 5.17 10.30 3.84
N MET A 107 3.87 10.61 3.67
CA MET A 107 3.33 11.94 3.97
C MET A 107 3.41 12.31 5.45
N ARG A 108 3.25 11.33 6.35
CA ARG A 108 3.46 11.53 7.80
C ARG A 108 4.92 11.84 8.13
N HIS A 109 5.87 11.30 7.35
CA HIS A 109 7.30 11.61 7.46
C HIS A 109 7.72 12.88 6.70
N GLY A 110 6.73 13.65 6.19
CA GLY A 110 6.98 14.93 5.53
C GLY A 110 7.65 14.79 4.16
N VAL A 111 7.29 13.74 3.41
CA VAL A 111 7.73 13.42 2.05
C VAL A 111 6.48 13.25 1.16
N LEU A 112 6.57 13.58 -0.13
CA LEU A 112 5.43 13.57 -1.08
C LEU A 112 4.31 14.55 -0.73
N LEU A 113 4.67 15.68 -0.11
CA LEU A 113 3.72 16.74 0.22
C LEU A 113 3.66 17.78 -0.90
N VAL A 114 2.46 18.06 -1.41
CA VAL A 114 2.22 19.09 -2.44
C VAL A 114 1.34 20.19 -1.85
N GLY A 115 1.73 21.45 -2.04
CA GLY A 115 0.95 22.61 -1.57
C GLY A 115 0.84 22.72 -0.05
N ALA A 116 1.74 22.07 0.70
CA ALA A 116 1.74 22.01 2.17
C ALA A 116 2.44 23.21 2.84
N GLY A 117 2.52 24.36 2.15
CA GLY A 117 3.25 25.54 2.63
C GLY A 117 4.72 25.23 2.92
N LYS A 118 5.20 25.62 4.11
CA LYS A 118 6.61 25.44 4.55
C LYS A 118 7.06 23.97 4.67
N GLU A 119 6.15 23.02 4.76
CA GLU A 119 6.47 21.58 4.79
C GLU A 119 6.73 21.00 3.39
N THR A 120 6.38 21.73 2.33
CA THR A 120 6.62 21.32 0.94
C THR A 120 8.12 21.36 0.65
N LYS A 121 8.68 20.22 0.25
CA LYS A 121 10.08 20.10 -0.14
C LYS A 121 10.21 19.92 -1.65
N SER A 122 11.44 20.05 -2.16
CA SER A 122 11.71 19.75 -3.56
C SER A 122 11.55 18.25 -3.83
N LEU A 123 11.06 17.89 -5.02
CA LEU A 123 10.88 16.49 -5.44
C LEU A 123 12.16 15.66 -5.29
N TRP A 124 13.31 16.27 -5.53
CA TRP A 124 14.60 15.60 -5.39
C TRP A 124 14.97 15.31 -3.93
N SER A 125 14.65 16.22 -3.01
CA SER A 125 14.84 16.01 -1.57
C SER A 125 13.98 14.84 -1.08
N ASP A 126 12.74 14.77 -1.57
CA ASP A 126 11.81 13.68 -1.27
C ASP A 126 12.31 12.36 -1.82
N PHE A 127 12.74 12.32 -3.08
CA PHE A 127 13.24 11.11 -3.73
C PHE A 127 14.43 10.47 -3.00
N LYS A 128 15.33 11.29 -2.44
CA LYS A 128 16.45 10.80 -1.61
C LYS A 128 16.01 10.10 -0.32
N LYS A 129 14.85 10.45 0.22
CA LYS A 129 14.33 9.89 1.48
C LYS A 129 13.50 8.63 1.27
N ILE A 130 12.90 8.47 0.09
CA ILE A 130 12.04 7.32 -0.24
C ILE A 130 12.74 5.97 0.04
N PRO A 131 14.00 5.70 -0.35
CA PRO A 131 14.64 4.41 -0.07
C PRO A 131 14.71 4.08 1.43
N ALA A 132 15.01 5.07 2.27
CA ALA A 132 15.05 4.91 3.72
C ALA A 132 13.64 4.65 4.28
N LEU A 133 12.63 5.38 3.79
CA LEU A 133 11.23 5.16 4.19
C LEU A 133 10.69 3.80 3.76
N ILE A 134 11.08 3.30 2.59
CA ILE A 134 10.73 1.93 2.15
C ILE A 134 11.33 0.92 3.13
N LEU A 135 12.61 1.08 3.49
CA LEU A 135 13.26 0.18 4.43
C LEU A 135 12.59 0.24 5.79
N GLU A 136 12.29 1.43 6.32
CA GLU A 136 11.58 1.62 7.58
C GLU A 136 10.19 0.97 7.56
N PHE A 137 9.42 1.20 6.49
CA PHE A 137 8.09 0.62 6.31
C PHE A 137 8.13 -0.92 6.26
N VAL A 138 9.07 -1.50 5.51
CA VAL A 138 9.22 -2.97 5.36
C VAL A 138 9.81 -3.62 6.62
N THR A 139 10.59 -2.89 7.41
CA THR A 139 11.21 -3.39 8.65
C THR A 139 10.42 -3.09 9.91
N TYR A 140 9.34 -2.31 9.84
CA TYR A 140 8.51 -1.95 10.99
C TYR A 140 8.04 -3.16 11.81
N LEU A 141 7.42 -4.16 11.16
CA LEU A 141 6.96 -5.38 11.82
C LEU A 141 8.12 -6.19 12.46
N PRO A 142 9.21 -6.50 11.72
CA PRO A 142 10.42 -7.08 12.32
C PRO A 142 10.95 -6.35 13.56
N LEU A 143 11.07 -5.02 13.49
CA LEU A 143 11.59 -4.21 14.58
C LEU A 143 10.68 -4.30 15.83
N LEU A 144 9.37 -4.30 15.63
CA LEU A 144 8.39 -4.47 16.70
C LEU A 144 8.50 -5.85 17.36
N ILE A 145 8.69 -6.92 16.57
CA ILE A 145 8.91 -8.29 17.06
C ILE A 145 10.21 -8.35 17.88
N ILE A 146 11.32 -7.83 17.34
CA ILE A 146 12.63 -7.79 18.01
C ILE A 146 12.53 -7.04 19.34
N ARG A 147 11.81 -5.92 19.38
CA ARG A 147 11.56 -5.15 20.59
C ARG A 147 10.82 -5.99 21.64
N PHE A 148 9.72 -6.65 21.28
CA PHE A 148 8.98 -7.48 22.23
C PHE A 148 9.81 -8.66 22.75
N VAL A 149 10.64 -9.26 21.89
CA VAL A 149 11.60 -10.29 22.31
C VAL A 149 12.62 -9.71 23.31
N GLY A 150 13.16 -8.51 23.06
CA GLY A 150 14.08 -7.82 23.96
C GLY A 150 13.46 -7.40 25.29
N GLU A 151 12.15 -7.10 25.31
CA GLU A 151 11.36 -6.81 26.52
C GLU A 151 10.83 -8.08 27.22
N ALA A 152 11.25 -9.28 26.80
CA ALA A 152 10.75 -10.58 27.28
C ALA A 152 9.22 -10.79 27.14
N LYS A 153 8.56 -10.02 26.28
CA LYS A 153 7.12 -10.13 25.94
C LYS A 153 6.89 -11.13 24.81
N PHE A 154 7.35 -12.37 24.99
CA PHE A 154 7.31 -13.40 23.95
C PHE A 154 5.91 -13.69 23.40
N ALA A 155 4.88 -13.61 24.26
CA ALA A 155 3.49 -13.79 23.82
C ALA A 155 3.05 -12.76 22.78
N HIS A 156 3.48 -11.49 22.92
CA HIS A 156 3.15 -10.43 21.97
C HIS A 156 3.90 -10.62 20.65
N ALA A 157 5.18 -11.00 20.72
CA ALA A 157 5.98 -11.32 19.54
C ALA A 157 5.40 -12.50 18.74
N ALA A 158 5.05 -13.59 19.43
CA ALA A 158 4.40 -14.75 18.82
C ALA A 158 3.02 -14.39 18.25
N GLY A 159 2.22 -13.62 19.00
CA GLY A 159 0.92 -13.13 18.57
C GLY A 159 1.00 -12.33 17.28
N LEU A 160 1.98 -11.43 17.13
CA LEU A 160 2.18 -10.66 15.90
C LEU A 160 2.52 -11.55 14.69
N ILE A 161 3.44 -12.51 14.86
CA ILE A 161 3.86 -13.39 13.76
C ILE A 161 2.68 -14.26 13.31
N VAL A 162 1.94 -14.84 14.27
CA VAL A 162 0.77 -15.67 13.99
C VAL A 162 -0.34 -14.85 13.35
N ALA A 163 -0.65 -13.66 13.88
CA ALA A 163 -1.65 -12.77 13.31
C ALA A 163 -1.31 -12.37 11.87
N PHE A 164 -0.05 -12.00 11.60
CA PHE A 164 0.40 -11.70 10.25
C PHE A 164 0.23 -12.89 9.30
N ALA A 165 0.68 -14.08 9.72
CA ALA A 165 0.55 -15.30 8.93
C ALA A 165 -0.91 -15.63 8.60
N LEU A 166 -1.80 -15.58 9.60
CA LEU A 166 -3.22 -15.85 9.43
C LEU A 166 -3.91 -14.81 8.56
N VAL A 167 -3.59 -13.52 8.70
CA VAL A 167 -4.15 -12.46 7.86
C VAL A 167 -3.75 -12.65 6.41
N ILE A 168 -2.45 -12.83 6.13
CA ILE A 168 -1.97 -13.04 4.76
C ILE A 168 -2.54 -14.33 4.17
N GLY A 169 -2.55 -15.41 4.93
CA GLY A 169 -3.09 -16.68 4.45
C GLY A 169 -4.60 -16.66 4.23
N SER A 170 -5.36 -16.00 5.10
CA SER A 170 -6.81 -15.83 4.92
C SER A 170 -7.11 -14.97 3.69
N LEU A 171 -6.41 -13.84 3.53
CA LEU A 171 -6.55 -12.99 2.35
C LEU A 171 -6.27 -13.80 1.08
N LEU A 172 -5.12 -14.45 0.98
CA LEU A 172 -4.75 -15.22 -0.21
C LEU A 172 -5.65 -16.45 -0.43
N GLY A 173 -6.09 -17.11 0.64
CA GLY A 173 -7.02 -18.24 0.58
C GLY A 173 -8.40 -17.84 0.04
N ILE A 174 -8.96 -16.74 0.55
CA ILE A 174 -10.23 -16.14 0.07
C ILE A 174 -10.07 -15.73 -1.39
N PHE A 175 -9.02 -14.99 -1.73
CA PHE A 175 -8.79 -14.54 -3.11
C PHE A 175 -8.61 -15.69 -4.10
N ARG A 176 -8.05 -16.83 -3.66
CA ARG A 176 -7.83 -18.00 -4.50
C ARG A 176 -9.03 -18.94 -4.57
N GLY A 177 -10.06 -18.73 -3.74
CA GLY A 177 -11.22 -19.60 -3.62
C GLY A 177 -10.89 -21.03 -3.15
N LYS A 178 -9.71 -21.23 -2.54
CA LYS A 178 -9.21 -22.55 -2.10
C LYS A 178 -8.67 -22.46 -0.69
N TRP A 179 -9.43 -22.96 0.28
CA TRP A 179 -9.03 -22.97 1.69
C TRP A 179 -7.73 -23.74 1.98
N SER A 180 -7.42 -24.79 1.19
CA SER A 180 -6.14 -25.51 1.31
C SER A 180 -4.92 -24.62 1.07
N TRP A 181 -5.07 -23.57 0.25
CA TRP A 181 -4.03 -22.58 0.01
C TRP A 181 -3.90 -21.56 1.15
N ALA A 182 -4.95 -21.33 1.93
CA ALA A 182 -4.87 -20.43 3.08
C ALA A 182 -3.82 -20.93 4.08
N TRP A 183 -3.77 -22.25 4.29
CA TRP A 183 -2.78 -22.88 5.16
C TRP A 183 -1.36 -22.77 4.62
N THR A 184 -1.13 -23.13 3.35
CA THR A 184 0.21 -23.08 2.75
C THR A 184 0.77 -21.66 2.69
N THR A 185 -0.09 -20.69 2.36
CA THR A 185 0.30 -19.26 2.32
C THR A 185 0.47 -18.67 3.72
N SER A 186 -0.29 -19.13 4.72
CA SER A 186 -0.04 -18.77 6.13
C SER A 186 1.35 -19.22 6.57
N ILE A 187 1.71 -20.48 6.30
CA ILE A 187 3.04 -21.01 6.63
C ILE A 187 4.13 -20.24 5.87
N GLY A 188 3.92 -19.98 4.58
CA GLY A 188 4.83 -19.18 3.77
C GLY A 188 5.06 -17.79 4.38
N ALA A 189 3.99 -17.07 4.70
CA ALA A 189 4.05 -15.74 5.33
C ALA A 189 4.73 -15.77 6.70
N PHE A 190 4.46 -16.80 7.51
CA PHE A 190 5.14 -17.02 8.79
C PHE A 190 6.65 -17.15 8.60
N VAL A 191 7.10 -18.05 7.71
CA VAL A 191 8.52 -18.29 7.46
C VAL A 191 9.20 -17.05 6.89
N THR A 192 8.56 -16.38 5.93
CA THR A 192 9.09 -15.15 5.33
C THR A 192 9.28 -14.05 6.38
N LEU A 193 8.29 -13.81 7.25
CA LEU A 193 8.40 -12.80 8.30
C LEU A 193 9.48 -13.18 9.32
N LEU A 194 9.58 -14.46 9.70
CA LEU A 194 10.58 -14.93 10.64
C LEU A 194 12.00 -14.77 10.08
N VAL A 195 12.24 -15.22 8.85
CA VAL A 195 13.54 -15.07 8.16
C VAL A 195 13.90 -13.59 8.04
N TRP A 196 12.96 -12.75 7.62
CA TRP A 196 13.17 -11.31 7.52
C TRP A 196 13.49 -10.68 8.88
N THR A 197 12.82 -11.11 9.95
CA THR A 197 13.09 -10.66 11.32
C THR A 197 14.50 -11.04 11.77
N VAL A 198 14.96 -12.24 11.45
CA VAL A 198 16.33 -12.67 11.73
C VAL A 198 17.36 -11.85 10.96
N ILE A 199 17.12 -11.60 9.67
CA ILE A 199 18.00 -10.75 8.83
C ILE A 199 18.12 -9.35 9.43
N VAL A 200 17.00 -8.73 9.80
CA VAL A 200 16.97 -7.40 10.44
C VAL A 200 17.72 -7.44 11.78
N ALA A 201 17.50 -8.45 12.62
CA ALA A 201 18.20 -8.58 13.90
C ALA A 201 19.73 -8.72 13.73
N ILE A 202 20.18 -9.50 12.74
CA ILE A 202 21.61 -9.63 12.41
C ILE A 202 22.15 -8.28 11.92
N GLY A 203 21.44 -7.62 11.01
CA GLY A 203 21.83 -6.30 10.50
C GLY A 203 21.98 -5.26 11.61
N MET A 204 21.03 -5.22 12.55
CA MET A 204 21.10 -4.32 13.71
C MET A 204 22.31 -4.62 14.60
N ARG A 205 22.64 -5.90 14.82
CA ARG A 205 23.83 -6.30 15.60
C ARG A 205 25.12 -5.89 14.90
N VAL A 206 25.24 -6.12 13.60
CA VAL A 206 26.42 -5.75 12.80
C VAL A 206 26.62 -4.24 12.80
N LEU A 207 25.54 -3.47 12.68
CA LEU A 207 25.56 -2.01 12.64
C LEU A 207 25.53 -1.34 14.02
N LYS A 208 25.47 -2.11 15.12
CA LYS A 208 25.34 -1.62 16.51
C LYS A 208 24.17 -0.64 16.73
N ILE A 209 23.06 -0.84 16.02
CA ILE A 209 21.87 0.01 16.14
C ILE A 209 21.04 -0.44 17.35
N SER A 210 20.78 0.46 18.30
CA SER A 210 19.97 0.19 19.50
C SER A 210 18.49 0.50 19.27
N THR A 211 17.60 -0.44 19.59
CA THR A 211 16.15 -0.36 19.37
C THR A 211 15.43 0.63 20.30
N LYS A 212 16.10 1.17 21.32
CA LYS A 212 15.46 1.95 22.39
C LYS A 212 14.90 3.32 21.96
N GLN A 213 15.24 3.84 20.77
CA GLN A 213 14.98 5.25 20.44
C GLN A 213 14.00 5.54 19.29
N ASN A 214 13.67 4.62 18.39
CA ASN A 214 13.09 5.03 17.09
C ASN A 214 11.57 4.92 16.95
N VAL A 215 10.83 4.22 17.83
CA VAL A 215 9.36 4.06 17.67
C VAL A 215 8.56 5.00 18.58
N ALA A 216 9.16 5.50 19.67
CA ALA A 216 8.49 6.41 20.60
C ALA A 216 8.10 7.74 19.91
N ASP A 217 8.89 8.22 18.95
CA ASP A 217 8.60 9.45 18.20
C ASP A 217 7.45 9.32 17.18
N THR A 218 6.98 8.10 16.88
CA THR A 218 5.86 7.88 15.95
C THR A 218 4.51 7.62 16.65
N ALA A 219 4.52 7.42 17.97
CA ALA A 219 3.33 6.99 18.72
C ALA A 219 2.64 8.12 19.51
N GLU A 220 3.27 9.25 19.77
CA GLU A 220 2.64 10.41 20.41
C GLU A 220 3.16 11.71 19.79
N PRO A 221 2.33 12.54 19.12
CA PRO A 221 2.64 13.96 19.09
C PRO A 221 2.55 14.44 20.54
N SER A 222 3.69 14.88 21.10
CA SER A 222 3.73 15.53 22.40
C SER A 222 2.67 16.64 22.40
N ASN A 223 1.67 16.49 23.27
CA ASN A 223 0.95 17.64 23.81
C ASN A 223 2.01 18.52 24.51
N ALA A 224 2.48 19.54 23.81
CA ALA A 224 3.39 20.56 24.34
C ALA A 224 3.00 21.92 23.76
N GLY A 225 2.55 22.81 24.65
CA GLY A 225 2.24 24.23 24.45
C GLY A 225 0.77 24.44 24.07
N GLU A 226 -0.13 24.91 24.95
CA GLU A 226 -0.17 26.28 25.52
C GLU A 226 0.03 27.38 24.47
#